data_AF-A0AAN8SUI1-F1
#
_entry.id   AF-A0AAN8SUI1-F1
#
_cell.length_a   1.000
_cell.length_b   1.000
_cell.length_c   1.000
_cell.angle_alpha   90.00
_cell.angle_beta   90.00
_cell.angle_gamma   90.00
#
_symmetry.space_group_name_H-M   'P 1'
#
loop_
_entity.id
_entity.type
_entity.pdbx_description
1 polymer ?
#
loop_
_entity_poly.entity_id
_entity_poly.type
_entity_poly.pdbx_seq_one_letter_code
_entity_poly.pdbx_strand_id
1 'polypeptide(L)'
;MGRKKALITSEMSKRKGRRGDVYSLKTVRDSHPGLSETDFHNYDRKSGAISKYQNAVFDLLDRAKGDADIHHPESLIELQKKIESLAYPYDSMKNIYQAAPLLHRNLVKSLLMPLVYGKTAYSMAENLYNELNKPLGLGKKECLELATHIEIFFKKRFPHIVNLMSLIRAVGWVVSASGAPVYYSTPMFTTVQDYMKSEAVNIWLYDRHSKKRRQVTLRVPTPERDRRKTTSAIFANFIHQKDAIIAFNMIKNVKKRGIPIYTVHDNFITTMDFAHAMGESYIEILLNSPHPMEYINSFLAINLFDEARTPGGLCQIDLDGCFAGVFYISAKLIVKTPIPR
;
A
#
# COMPACT_ATOMS: atom_id res chain seq x y z
N MET A 1 49.27 32.72 58.58
CA MET A 1 47.95 33.13 59.12
C MET A 1 47.24 33.97 58.08
N GLY A 2 45.98 33.65 57.76
CA GLY A 2 45.10 34.55 57.02
C GLY A 2 44.81 34.19 55.55
N ARG A 3 43.51 33.99 55.30
CA ARG A 3 42.76 34.17 54.04
C ARG A 3 42.87 33.10 52.95
N LYS A 4 41.89 32.17 52.97
CA LYS A 4 41.11 31.71 51.80
C LYS A 4 39.90 30.90 52.27
N LYS A 5 38.76 31.56 52.46
CA LYS A 5 37.41 30.96 52.56
C LYS A 5 36.39 32.09 52.38
N ALA A 6 35.82 32.18 51.18
CA ALA A 6 34.51 32.78 50.87
C ALA A 6 34.44 33.02 49.36
N LEU A 7 33.91 32.07 48.60
CA LEU A 7 33.25 32.23 47.30
C LEU A 7 32.98 30.82 46.79
N ILE A 8 31.77 30.32 47.07
CA ILE A 8 30.95 29.28 46.41
C ILE A 8 29.85 28.93 47.43
N THR A 9 29.01 29.92 47.77
CA THR A 9 27.73 29.70 48.50
C THR A 9 26.86 30.92 48.29
N SER A 10 26.41 31.17 47.06
CA SER A 10 25.27 32.09 46.82
C SER A 10 24.47 31.83 45.53
N GLU A 11 24.74 30.77 44.76
CA GLU A 11 24.06 30.52 43.47
C GLU A 11 23.08 29.34 43.43
N MET A 12 22.79 28.68 44.57
CA MET A 12 21.87 27.54 44.61
C MET A 12 20.51 27.78 45.28
N SER A 13 20.12 29.03 45.57
CA SER A 13 18.81 29.31 46.21
C SER A 13 17.80 30.11 45.37
N LYS A 14 17.94 30.16 44.03
CA LYS A 14 16.98 30.83 43.13
C LYS A 14 16.56 30.03 41.89
N ARG A 15 16.30 28.72 42.04
CA ARG A 15 15.54 27.94 41.03
C ARG A 15 14.34 27.25 41.68
N LYS A 16 13.36 28.07 42.08
CA LYS A 16 11.97 27.61 42.28
C LYS A 16 11.22 27.81 40.96
N GLY A 17 10.75 26.70 40.39
CA GLY A 17 9.61 26.59 39.46
C GLY A 17 9.62 27.44 38.19
N ARG A 18 10.20 26.93 37.10
CA ARG A 18 9.69 27.23 35.75
C ARG A 18 8.72 26.12 35.37
N ARG A 19 7.42 26.43 35.44
CA ARG A 19 6.37 25.70 34.70
C ARG A 19 6.77 25.69 33.23
N GLY A 20 6.59 24.54 32.56
CA GLY A 20 6.99 24.33 31.17
C GLY A 20 6.51 25.47 30.27
N ASP A 21 7.46 26.07 29.55
CA ASP A 21 7.16 27.03 28.49
C ASP A 21 6.34 26.31 27.42
N VAL A 22 5.05 26.64 27.36
CA VAL A 22 4.16 26.26 26.28
C VAL A 22 4.67 26.97 25.02
N TYR A 23 5.15 26.22 24.03
CA TYR A 23 5.51 26.78 22.74
C TYR A 23 4.31 27.55 22.18
N SER A 24 4.49 28.86 21.97
CA SER A 24 3.49 29.72 21.36
C SER A 24 3.09 29.18 19.99
N LEU A 25 1.77 29.15 19.70
CA LEU A 25 1.19 28.78 18.40
C LEU A 25 1.83 29.53 17.22
N LYS A 26 2.38 30.72 17.49
CA LYS A 26 3.10 31.54 16.50
C LYS A 26 4.40 30.85 16.05
N THR A 27 5.15 30.28 16.98
CA THR A 27 6.45 29.64 16.73
C THR A 27 6.33 28.37 15.90
N VAL A 28 5.25 27.59 16.06
CA VAL A 28 5.01 26.36 15.28
C VAL A 28 4.60 26.68 13.83
N ARG A 29 3.82 27.75 13.64
CA ARG A 29 3.38 28.24 12.32
C ARG A 29 4.56 28.71 11.47
N ASP A 30 5.52 29.39 12.11
CA ASP A 30 6.71 29.92 11.46
C ASP A 30 7.72 28.82 11.07
N SER A 31 7.74 27.69 11.79
CA SER A 31 8.63 26.55 11.48
C SER A 31 8.10 25.60 10.41
N HIS A 32 6.79 25.59 10.11
CA HIS A 32 6.15 24.64 9.19
C HIS A 32 5.12 25.32 8.25
N PRO A 33 5.56 26.10 7.26
CA PRO A 33 4.69 26.94 6.42
C PRO A 33 3.78 26.20 5.42
N GLY A 34 3.76 24.85 5.42
CA GLY A 34 3.01 24.03 4.46
C GLY A 34 1.85 23.20 5.04
N LEU A 35 1.55 23.34 6.34
CA LEU A 35 0.47 22.59 6.99
C LEU A 35 -0.89 23.24 6.73
N SER A 36 -1.89 22.43 6.39
CA SER A 36 -3.26 22.93 6.19
C SER A 36 -3.89 23.32 7.53
N GLU A 37 -4.93 24.16 7.51
CA GLU A 37 -5.62 24.62 8.72
C GLU A 37 -6.22 23.47 9.55
N THR A 38 -6.60 22.38 8.87
CA THR A 38 -7.02 21.12 9.49
C THR A 38 -5.87 20.36 10.16
N ASP A 39 -4.65 20.45 9.64
CA ASP A 39 -3.47 19.84 10.26
C ASP A 39 -3.05 20.58 11.53
N PHE A 40 -3.19 21.91 11.54
CA PHE A 40 -2.97 22.74 12.73
C PHE A 40 -3.97 22.45 13.86
N HIS A 41 -5.26 22.33 13.55
CA HIS A 41 -6.25 21.97 14.57
C HIS A 41 -6.04 20.57 15.16
N ASN A 42 -5.58 19.61 14.35
CA ASN A 42 -5.21 18.28 14.83
C ASN A 42 -3.94 18.30 15.68
N TYR A 43 -2.96 19.14 15.32
CA TYR A 43 -1.74 19.34 16.10
C TYR A 43 -2.05 19.98 17.47
N ASP A 44 -2.90 21.00 17.51
CA ASP A 44 -3.29 21.71 18.73
C ASP A 44 -4.08 20.80 19.70
N ARG A 45 -4.99 19.97 19.18
CA ARG A 45 -5.68 18.93 19.97
C ARG A 45 -4.71 17.87 20.52
N LYS A 46 -3.71 17.44 19.74
CA LYS A 46 -2.67 16.52 20.22
C LYS A 46 -1.79 17.17 21.28
N SER A 47 -1.43 18.45 21.13
CA SER A 47 -0.65 19.23 22.10
C SER A 47 -1.37 19.33 23.45
N GLY A 48 -2.67 19.63 23.44
CA GLY A 48 -3.49 19.68 24.65
C GLY A 48 -3.66 18.32 25.34
N ALA A 49 -3.72 17.23 24.57
CA ALA A 49 -3.80 15.87 25.10
C ALA A 49 -2.46 15.41 25.72
N ILE A 50 -1.34 15.72 25.07
CA ILE A 50 0.02 15.45 25.58
C ILE A 50 0.26 16.22 26.88
N SER A 51 -0.14 17.50 26.95
CA SER A 51 0.00 18.31 28.18
C SER A 51 -0.81 17.73 29.34
N LYS A 52 -2.03 17.23 29.09
CA LYS A 52 -2.86 16.58 30.12
C LYS A 52 -2.21 15.30 30.66
N TYR A 53 -1.67 14.46 29.78
CA TYR A 53 -0.92 13.27 30.17
C TYR A 53 0.32 13.62 31.02
N GLN A 54 1.14 14.56 30.54
CA GLN A 54 2.35 14.98 31.24
C GLN A 54 2.04 15.48 32.65
N ASN A 55 1.01 16.32 32.79
CA ASN A 55 0.59 16.82 34.10
C ASN A 55 0.11 15.68 35.01
N ALA A 56 -0.69 14.73 34.48
CA ALA A 56 -1.14 13.58 35.27
C ALA A 56 0.02 12.68 35.73
N VAL A 57 1.04 12.48 34.88
CA VAL A 57 2.25 11.73 35.26
C VAL A 57 3.07 12.48 36.30
N PHE A 58 3.26 13.79 36.14
CA PHE A 58 4.00 14.59 37.12
C PHE A 58 3.30 14.60 38.49
N ASP A 59 1.98 14.77 38.52
CA ASP A 59 1.20 14.70 39.75
C ASP A 59 1.34 13.33 40.43
N LEU A 60 1.35 12.26 39.64
CA LEU A 60 1.46 10.90 40.15
C LEU A 60 2.87 10.63 40.71
N LEU A 61 3.92 11.09 40.03
CA LEU A 61 5.30 11.02 40.50
C LEU A 61 5.53 11.86 41.77
N ASP A 62 4.94 13.05 41.86
CA ASP A 62 5.12 13.94 43.01
C ASP A 62 4.40 13.44 44.26
N ARG A 63 3.22 12.80 44.12
CA ARG A 63 2.58 12.09 45.24
C ARG A 63 3.42 10.92 45.72
N ALA A 64 4.00 10.18 44.77
CA ALA A 64 4.76 8.99 45.06
C ALA A 64 6.07 9.34 45.80
N LYS A 65 6.75 10.45 45.45
CA LYS A 65 7.95 10.94 46.18
C LYS A 65 7.72 11.25 47.66
N GLY A 66 6.48 11.52 48.07
CA GLY A 66 6.13 11.78 49.47
C GLY A 66 5.94 10.53 50.31
N ASP A 67 5.95 9.35 49.68
CA ASP A 67 5.74 8.06 50.33
C ASP A 67 7.09 7.43 50.72
N ALA A 68 7.28 7.12 52.00
CA ALA A 68 8.55 6.61 52.51
C ALA A 68 8.92 5.23 51.94
N ASP A 69 7.92 4.46 51.49
CA ASP A 69 8.07 3.10 50.95
C ASP A 69 8.21 3.04 49.43
N ILE A 70 8.32 4.18 48.74
CA ILE A 70 8.41 4.19 47.28
C ILE A 70 9.68 3.52 46.72
N HIS A 71 10.74 3.46 47.51
CA HIS A 71 11.98 2.81 47.09
C HIS A 71 11.89 1.28 47.12
N HIS A 72 10.79 0.70 47.63
CA HIS A 72 10.54 -0.72 47.54
C HIS A 72 10.27 -1.15 46.08
N PRO A 73 10.90 -2.23 45.58
CA PRO A 73 10.76 -2.66 44.18
C PRO A 73 9.32 -2.85 43.71
N GLU A 74 8.45 -3.38 44.58
CA GLU A 74 7.04 -3.63 44.24
C GLU A 74 6.26 -2.32 44.03
N SER A 75 6.51 -1.30 44.86
CA SER A 75 5.91 0.03 44.76
C SER A 75 6.32 0.73 43.46
N LEU A 76 7.57 0.56 43.01
CA LEU A 76 8.04 1.09 41.72
C LEU A 76 7.38 0.39 40.53
N ILE A 77 7.19 -0.93 40.60
CA ILE A 77 6.47 -1.70 39.56
C ILE A 77 5.01 -1.26 39.47
N GLU A 78 4.34 -1.04 40.60
CA GLU A 78 2.97 -0.54 40.62
C GLU A 78 2.86 0.89 40.07
N LEU A 79 3.82 1.75 40.44
CA LEU A 79 3.93 3.10 39.90
C LEU A 79 4.11 3.11 38.39
N GLN A 80 5.00 2.26 37.88
CA GLN A 80 5.20 2.08 36.44
C GLN A 80 3.89 1.65 35.76
N LYS A 81 3.18 0.65 36.29
CA LYS A 81 1.88 0.22 35.75
C LYS A 81 0.84 1.34 35.74
N LYS A 82 0.82 2.20 36.78
CA LYS A 82 -0.07 3.37 36.84
C LYS A 82 0.29 4.42 35.79
N ILE A 83 1.56 4.72 35.59
CA ILE A 83 2.04 5.64 34.55
C ILE A 83 1.71 5.09 33.15
N GLU A 84 1.99 3.82 32.90
CA GLU A 84 1.60 3.12 31.67
C GLU A 84 0.08 3.18 31.46
N SER A 85 -0.70 3.10 32.54
CA SER A 85 -2.15 3.21 32.46
C SER A 85 -2.67 4.59 32.08
N LEU A 86 -1.98 5.64 32.53
CA LEU A 86 -2.28 7.01 32.15
C LEU A 86 -1.86 7.30 30.71
N ALA A 87 -0.88 6.59 30.17
CA ALA A 87 -0.49 6.70 28.78
C ALA A 87 -1.50 6.04 27.84
N TYR A 88 -2.32 5.08 28.32
CA TYR A 88 -3.25 4.30 27.47
C TYR A 88 -4.22 5.11 26.60
N PRO A 89 -4.87 6.19 27.08
CA PRO A 89 -5.77 6.99 26.24
C PRO A 89 -5.04 7.81 25.16
N TYR A 90 -3.71 7.92 25.26
CA TYR A 90 -2.87 8.79 24.44
C TYR A 90 -1.91 8.01 23.55
N ASP A 91 -1.73 6.72 23.80
CA ASP A 91 -0.84 5.84 23.06
C ASP A 91 -1.61 5.05 22.00
N SER A 92 -1.70 5.61 20.79
CA SER A 92 -2.24 4.90 19.62
C SER A 92 -1.43 3.63 19.26
N MET A 93 -0.25 3.42 19.86
CA MET A 93 0.60 2.25 19.58
C MET A 93 0.18 0.98 20.34
N LYS A 94 -0.56 1.06 21.46
CA LYS A 94 -0.98 -0.17 22.18
C LYS A 94 -1.95 -1.02 21.35
N ASN A 95 -2.77 -0.39 20.51
CA ASN A 95 -3.64 -1.07 19.56
C ASN A 95 -2.86 -1.92 18.53
N ILE A 96 -1.65 -1.49 18.15
CA ILE A 96 -0.79 -2.24 17.22
C ILE A 96 -0.12 -3.43 17.92
N TYR A 97 0.40 -3.24 19.14
CA TYR A 97 1.01 -4.34 19.91
C TYR A 97 -0.02 -5.39 20.34
N GLN A 98 -1.26 -4.99 20.64
CA GLN A 98 -2.37 -5.91 20.90
C GLN A 98 -2.89 -6.58 19.63
N ALA A 99 -2.82 -5.89 18.48
CA ALA A 99 -3.16 -6.48 17.19
C ALA A 99 -2.11 -7.48 16.70
N ALA A 100 -0.82 -7.29 17.02
CA ALA A 100 0.27 -8.10 16.48
C ALA A 100 0.10 -9.62 16.69
N PRO A 101 -0.30 -10.14 17.87
CA PRO A 101 -0.61 -11.55 18.06
C PRO A 101 -1.78 -12.06 17.20
N LEU A 102 -2.70 -11.17 16.82
CA LEU A 102 -3.85 -11.49 15.96
C LEU A 102 -3.54 -11.35 14.46
N LEU A 103 -2.38 -10.78 14.10
CA LEU A 103 -1.88 -10.73 12.72
C LEU A 103 -1.29 -12.09 12.30
N HIS A 104 -2.12 -13.13 12.31
CA HIS A 104 -1.71 -14.45 11.84
C HIS A 104 -1.49 -14.44 10.32
N ARG A 105 -0.75 -15.45 9.84
CA ARG A 105 -0.35 -15.59 8.41
C ARG A 105 -1.51 -15.37 7.43
N ASN A 106 -2.69 -15.95 7.69
CA ASN A 106 -3.83 -15.83 6.78
C ASN A 106 -4.35 -14.40 6.64
N LEU A 107 -4.39 -13.63 7.74
CA LEU A 107 -4.79 -12.22 7.72
C LEU A 107 -3.74 -11.40 6.98
N VAL A 108 -2.46 -11.54 7.33
CA VAL A 108 -1.38 -10.82 6.64
C VAL A 108 -1.37 -11.12 5.15
N LYS A 109 -1.58 -12.39 4.76
CA LYS A 109 -1.71 -12.79 3.35
C LYS A 109 -2.88 -12.08 2.67
N SER A 110 -4.05 -12.00 3.29
CA SER A 110 -5.23 -11.34 2.71
C SER A 110 -5.11 -9.82 2.60
N LEU A 111 -4.21 -9.22 3.37
CA LEU A 111 -3.90 -7.79 3.32
C LEU A 111 -2.84 -7.48 2.26
N LEU A 112 -1.69 -8.17 2.30
CA LEU A 112 -0.53 -7.86 1.47
C LEU A 112 -0.63 -8.37 0.04
N MET A 113 -1.11 -9.61 -0.17
CA MET A 113 -1.17 -10.19 -1.51
C MET A 113 -1.96 -9.32 -2.49
N PRO A 114 -3.14 -8.78 -2.13
CA PRO A 114 -3.90 -7.99 -3.08
C PRO A 114 -3.40 -6.56 -3.30
N LEU A 115 -2.39 -6.09 -2.56
CA LEU A 115 -1.77 -4.78 -2.83
C LEU A 115 -1.23 -4.73 -4.26
N VAL A 116 -0.60 -5.82 -4.70
CA VAL A 116 -0.13 -6.00 -6.07
C VAL A 116 -1.29 -5.89 -7.06
N TYR A 117 -2.49 -6.36 -6.71
CA TYR A 117 -3.69 -6.22 -7.54
C TYR A 117 -4.41 -4.86 -7.41
N GLY A 118 -3.84 -3.89 -6.70
CA GLY A 118 -4.40 -2.54 -6.55
C GLY A 118 -5.33 -2.33 -5.37
N LYS A 119 -5.29 -3.20 -4.36
CA LYS A 119 -5.95 -2.98 -3.07
C LYS A 119 -5.42 -1.70 -2.41
N THR A 120 -6.32 -0.93 -1.80
CA THR A 120 -6.00 0.34 -1.12
C THR A 120 -6.01 0.18 0.40
N ALA A 121 -5.40 1.13 1.12
CA ALA A 121 -5.49 1.18 2.58
C ALA A 121 -6.94 1.17 3.09
N TYR A 122 -7.87 1.84 2.40
CA TYR A 122 -9.29 1.83 2.77
C TYR A 122 -9.89 0.42 2.75
N SER A 123 -9.71 -0.31 1.65
CA SER A 123 -10.19 -1.70 1.55
C SER A 123 -9.46 -2.68 2.47
N MET A 124 -8.19 -2.41 2.82
CA MET A 124 -7.49 -3.16 3.87
C MET A 124 -8.07 -2.87 5.25
N ALA A 125 -8.46 -1.62 5.53
CA ALA A 125 -9.06 -1.22 6.80
C ALA A 125 -10.40 -1.94 7.05
N GLU A 126 -11.22 -2.13 6.01
CA GLU A 126 -12.46 -2.92 6.13
C GLU A 126 -12.18 -4.38 6.50
N ASN A 127 -11.17 -5.00 5.87
CA ASN A 127 -10.76 -6.36 6.23
C ASN A 127 -10.26 -6.44 7.67
N LEU A 128 -9.42 -5.49 8.09
CA LEU A 128 -8.92 -5.40 9.46
C LEU A 128 -10.06 -5.20 10.45
N TYR A 129 -11.04 -4.35 10.13
CA TYR A 129 -12.19 -4.12 10.99
C TYR A 129 -13.02 -5.39 11.17
N ASN A 130 -13.30 -6.12 10.09
CA ASN A 130 -14.08 -7.35 10.16
C ASN A 130 -13.41 -8.44 11.03
N GLU A 131 -12.08 -8.49 11.03
CA GLU A 131 -11.30 -9.50 11.76
C GLU A 131 -10.95 -9.07 13.19
N LEU A 132 -10.63 -7.78 13.40
CA LEU A 132 -10.06 -7.29 14.66
C LEU A 132 -11.06 -6.52 15.54
N ASN A 133 -12.20 -6.07 15.01
CA ASN A 133 -13.20 -5.38 15.84
C ASN A 133 -13.79 -6.30 16.92
N LYS A 134 -14.12 -7.55 16.58
CA LYS A 134 -14.65 -8.51 17.57
C LYS A 134 -13.67 -8.81 18.72
N PRO A 135 -12.39 -9.16 18.46
CA PRO A 135 -11.47 -9.51 19.54
C PRO A 135 -10.86 -8.31 20.29
N LEU A 136 -10.75 -7.13 19.66
CA LEU A 136 -10.05 -5.97 20.25
C LEU A 136 -10.92 -4.72 20.40
N GLY A 137 -12.16 -4.70 19.89
CA GLY A 137 -13.00 -3.51 19.87
C GLY A 137 -12.44 -2.39 18.98
N LEU A 138 -11.57 -2.73 18.02
CA LEU A 138 -10.92 -1.74 17.15
C LEU A 138 -11.95 -1.03 16.26
N GLY A 139 -11.99 0.30 16.37
CA GLY A 139 -12.80 1.13 15.51
C GLY A 139 -12.25 1.19 14.08
N LYS A 140 -13.09 1.70 13.17
CA LYS A 140 -12.73 1.86 11.74
C LYS A 140 -11.53 2.79 11.55
N LYS A 141 -11.38 3.79 12.43
CA LYS A 141 -10.28 4.77 12.36
C LYS A 141 -8.95 4.09 12.67
N GLU A 142 -8.86 3.31 13.75
CA GLU A 142 -7.64 2.59 14.09
C GLU A 142 -7.28 1.54 13.04
N CYS A 143 -8.28 0.87 12.47
CA CYS A 143 -8.06 -0.06 11.35
C CYS A 143 -7.49 0.64 10.11
N LEU A 144 -7.94 1.88 9.82
CA LEU A 144 -7.39 2.67 8.72
C LEU A 144 -5.96 3.14 9.00
N GLU A 145 -5.66 3.54 10.24
CA GLU A 145 -4.30 3.89 10.66
C GLU A 145 -3.36 2.68 10.51
N LEU A 146 -3.78 1.49 10.97
CA LEU A 146 -3.00 0.26 10.79
C LEU A 146 -2.82 -0.10 9.31
N ALA A 147 -3.89 -0.04 8.51
CA ALA A 147 -3.81 -0.28 7.07
C ALA A 147 -2.83 0.67 6.35
N THR A 148 -2.80 1.93 6.78
CA THR A 148 -1.87 2.94 6.24
C THR A 148 -0.42 2.60 6.59
N HIS A 149 -0.14 2.16 7.82
CA HIS A 149 1.20 1.69 8.20
C HIS A 149 1.63 0.46 7.39
N ILE A 150 0.72 -0.49 7.15
CA ILE A 150 0.99 -1.67 6.31
C ILE A 150 1.31 -1.25 4.87
N GLU A 151 0.57 -0.30 4.31
CA GLU A 151 0.82 0.23 2.97
C GLU A 151 2.18 0.94 2.89
N ILE A 152 2.52 1.78 3.87
CA ILE A 152 3.83 2.44 3.97
C ILE A 152 4.95 1.40 4.05
N PHE A 153 4.78 0.37 4.88
CA PHE A 153 5.73 -0.73 4.97
C PHE A 153 5.92 -1.42 3.62
N PHE A 154 4.83 -1.76 2.92
CA PHE A 154 4.90 -2.39 1.60
C PHE A 154 5.67 -1.53 0.59
N LYS A 155 5.35 -0.24 0.53
CA LYS A 155 6.03 0.73 -0.35
C LYS A 155 7.52 0.83 -0.04
N LYS A 156 7.90 0.87 1.23
CA LYS A 156 9.30 0.92 1.67
C LYS A 156 10.04 -0.40 1.41
N ARG A 157 9.38 -1.54 1.57
CA ARG A 157 9.99 -2.87 1.46
C ARG A 157 10.15 -3.33 0.01
N PHE A 158 9.23 -2.93 -0.87
CA PHE A 158 9.17 -3.35 -2.28
C PHE A 158 9.10 -2.15 -3.24
N PRO A 159 10.04 -1.19 -3.16
CA PRO A 159 9.97 0.06 -3.90
C PRO A 159 9.96 -0.16 -5.42
N HIS A 160 10.71 -1.14 -5.92
CA HIS A 160 10.77 -1.45 -7.35
C HIS A 160 9.42 -1.95 -7.90
N ILE A 161 8.71 -2.79 -7.15
CA ILE A 161 7.36 -3.25 -7.54
C ILE A 161 6.38 -2.08 -7.53
N VAL A 162 6.44 -1.21 -6.53
CA VAL A 162 5.59 -0.02 -6.46
C VAL A 162 5.87 0.95 -7.62
N ASN A 163 7.13 1.14 -7.99
CA ASN A 163 7.50 1.95 -9.14
C ASN A 163 6.98 1.35 -10.44
N LEU A 164 7.13 0.03 -10.62
CA LEU A 164 6.59 -0.68 -11.78
C LEU A 164 5.06 -0.58 -11.84
N MET A 165 4.36 -0.79 -10.73
CA MET A 165 2.91 -0.60 -10.64
C MET A 165 2.50 0.81 -11.06
N SER A 166 3.23 1.82 -10.60
CA SER A 166 2.97 3.23 -10.93
C SER A 166 3.19 3.51 -12.42
N LEU A 167 4.28 3.01 -13.00
CA LEU A 167 4.57 3.12 -14.43
C LEU A 167 3.44 2.48 -15.26
N ILE A 168 3.10 1.22 -15.00
CA ILE A 168 2.08 0.50 -15.77
C ILE A 168 0.71 1.19 -15.63
N ARG A 169 0.37 1.70 -14.44
CA ARG A 169 -0.87 2.50 -14.24
C ARG A 169 -0.86 3.80 -15.03
N ALA A 170 0.25 4.51 -15.08
CA ALA A 170 0.37 5.74 -15.86
C ALA A 170 0.11 5.48 -17.35
N VAL A 171 0.67 4.40 -17.90
CA VAL A 171 0.38 3.98 -19.28
C VAL A 171 -1.12 3.73 -19.47
N GLY A 172 -1.75 2.99 -18.55
CA GLY A 172 -3.18 2.71 -18.61
C GLY A 172 -4.04 3.95 -18.58
N TRP A 173 -3.68 4.91 -17.74
CA TRP A 173 -4.36 6.19 -17.67
C TRP A 173 -4.23 6.96 -18.98
N VAL A 174 -3.02 7.09 -19.53
CA VAL A 174 -2.76 7.79 -20.81
C VAL A 174 -3.55 7.15 -21.95
N VAL A 175 -3.41 5.84 -22.13
CA VAL A 175 -4.07 5.09 -23.22
C VAL A 175 -5.59 5.20 -23.13
N SER A 176 -6.15 5.06 -21.92
CA SER A 176 -7.59 5.16 -21.69
C SER A 176 -8.12 6.60 -21.82
N ALA A 177 -7.30 7.60 -21.46
CA ALA A 177 -7.62 9.01 -21.67
C ALA A 177 -7.75 9.33 -23.17
N SER A 178 -6.84 8.78 -23.98
CA SER A 178 -6.87 8.86 -25.45
C SER A 178 -7.97 8.02 -26.11
N GLY A 179 -8.80 7.33 -25.32
CA GLY A 179 -9.91 6.54 -25.85
C GLY A 179 -9.47 5.26 -26.55
N ALA A 180 -8.27 4.73 -26.27
CA ALA A 180 -7.78 3.48 -26.82
C ALA A 180 -7.84 2.34 -25.78
N PRO A 181 -7.92 1.07 -26.23
CA PRO A 181 -7.73 -0.07 -25.35
C PRO A 181 -6.25 -0.31 -25.04
N VAL A 182 -5.99 -0.96 -23.91
CA VAL A 182 -4.64 -1.36 -23.51
C VAL A 182 -4.35 -2.75 -24.05
N TYR A 183 -3.19 -2.94 -24.66
CA TYR A 183 -2.77 -4.22 -25.19
C TYR A 183 -1.60 -4.77 -24.41
N TYR A 184 -1.58 -6.08 -24.27
CA TYR A 184 -0.46 -6.81 -23.73
C TYR A 184 -0.07 -7.84 -24.76
N SER A 185 1.15 -7.78 -25.27
CA SER A 185 1.61 -8.74 -26.26
C SER A 185 2.75 -9.59 -25.72
N THR A 186 2.79 -10.82 -26.22
CA THR A 186 3.77 -11.85 -25.91
C THR A 186 4.03 -12.62 -27.19
N PRO A 187 5.15 -13.36 -27.31
CA PRO A 187 5.39 -14.20 -28.47
C PRO A 187 4.31 -15.26 -28.74
N MET A 188 3.51 -15.64 -27.73
CA MET A 188 2.48 -16.68 -27.86
C MET A 188 1.09 -16.14 -28.12
N PHE A 189 0.72 -15.02 -27.51
CA PHE A 189 -0.61 -14.45 -27.62
C PHE A 189 -0.62 -12.96 -27.24
N THR A 190 -1.65 -12.26 -27.72
CA THR A 190 -1.95 -10.87 -27.36
C THR A 190 -3.28 -10.83 -26.62
N THR A 191 -3.35 -10.10 -25.51
CA THR A 191 -4.60 -9.79 -24.80
C THR A 191 -4.91 -8.31 -24.89
N VAL A 192 -6.21 -8.00 -24.91
CA VAL A 192 -6.72 -6.63 -25.00
C VAL A 192 -7.59 -6.35 -23.79
N GLN A 193 -7.34 -5.22 -23.13
CA GLN A 193 -8.14 -4.69 -22.05
C GLN A 193 -8.92 -3.48 -22.56
N ASP A 194 -10.21 -3.68 -22.82
CA ASP A 194 -11.13 -2.64 -23.29
C ASP A 194 -12.36 -2.57 -22.38
N TYR A 195 -12.16 -2.08 -21.14
CA TYR A 195 -13.27 -1.96 -20.20
C TYR A 195 -14.20 -0.81 -20.61
N MET A 196 -15.46 -1.16 -20.87
CA MET A 196 -16.54 -0.21 -21.08
C MET A 196 -17.33 0.03 -19.80
N LYS A 197 -17.91 1.23 -19.66
CA LYS A 197 -18.92 1.51 -18.65
C LYS A 197 -20.15 0.66 -18.93
N SER A 198 -20.97 0.46 -17.91
CA SER A 198 -22.25 -0.23 -18.06
C SER A 198 -23.36 0.53 -17.37
N GLU A 199 -24.47 0.71 -18.06
CA GLU A 199 -25.67 1.33 -17.53
C GLU A 199 -26.65 0.29 -17.00
N ALA A 200 -27.45 0.70 -16.02
CA ALA A 200 -28.45 -0.16 -15.41
C ALA A 200 -29.77 -0.05 -16.18
N VAL A 201 -30.22 -1.15 -16.78
CA VAL A 201 -31.51 -1.24 -17.45
C VAL A 201 -32.44 -2.09 -16.58
N ASN A 202 -33.57 -1.52 -16.17
CA ASN A 202 -34.54 -2.22 -15.34
C ASN A 202 -35.61 -2.86 -16.22
N ILE A 203 -35.72 -4.19 -16.15
CA ILE A 203 -36.72 -4.96 -16.87
C ILE A 203 -37.71 -5.55 -15.87
N TRP A 204 -38.99 -5.40 -16.15
CA TRP A 204 -40.06 -6.04 -15.38
C TRP A 204 -40.34 -7.43 -15.93
N LEU A 205 -40.10 -8.45 -15.11
CA LEU A 205 -40.41 -9.83 -15.42
C LEU A 205 -41.61 -10.28 -14.60
N TYR A 206 -42.52 -11.04 -15.21
CA TYR A 206 -43.54 -11.76 -14.46
C TYR A 206 -42.97 -13.12 -14.04
N ASP A 207 -42.77 -13.31 -12.74
CA ASP A 207 -42.38 -14.59 -12.20
C ASP A 207 -43.63 -15.47 -12.07
N ARG A 208 -43.76 -16.45 -12.96
CA ARG A 208 -44.89 -17.38 -13.01
C ARG A 208 -45.03 -18.22 -11.74
N HIS A 209 -43.92 -18.58 -11.09
CA HIS A 209 -43.95 -19.43 -9.91
C HIS A 209 -44.46 -18.66 -8.69
N SER A 210 -43.94 -17.46 -8.47
CA SER A 210 -44.45 -16.60 -7.37
C SER A 210 -45.70 -15.79 -7.73
N LYS A 211 -46.14 -15.84 -8.99
CA LYS A 211 -47.24 -15.05 -9.58
C LYS A 211 -47.09 -13.54 -9.35
N LYS A 212 -45.85 -13.04 -9.23
CA LYS A 212 -45.54 -11.64 -8.93
C LYS A 212 -44.69 -11.01 -10.03
N ARG A 213 -44.90 -9.72 -10.29
CA ARG A 213 -43.97 -8.93 -11.11
C ARG A 213 -42.73 -8.59 -10.28
N ARG A 214 -41.55 -8.87 -10.83
CA ARG A 214 -40.26 -8.54 -10.24
C ARG A 214 -39.52 -7.61 -11.20
N GLN A 215 -38.83 -6.62 -10.65
CA GLN A 215 -37.90 -5.82 -11.41
C GLN A 215 -36.52 -6.48 -11.31
N VAL A 216 -35.88 -6.67 -12.45
CA VAL A 216 -34.49 -7.13 -12.52
C VAL A 216 -33.67 -6.04 -13.20
N THR A 217 -32.53 -5.71 -12.59
CA THR A 217 -31.57 -4.77 -13.15
C THR A 217 -30.53 -5.54 -13.96
N LEU A 218 -30.48 -5.30 -15.27
CA LEU A 218 -29.41 -5.75 -16.16
C LEU A 218 -28.36 -4.65 -16.31
N ARG A 219 -27.10 -5.05 -16.54
CA ARG A 219 -26.00 -4.13 -16.86
C ARG A 219 -25.68 -4.25 -18.35
N VAL A 220 -25.95 -3.18 -19.10
CA VAL A 220 -25.70 -3.12 -20.54
C VAL A 220 -24.44 -2.27 -20.78
N PRO A 221 -23.43 -2.76 -21.54
CA PRO A 221 -22.26 -1.96 -21.87
C PRO A 221 -22.61 -0.72 -22.69
N THR A 222 -21.96 0.40 -22.39
CA THR A 222 -22.04 1.62 -23.20
C THR A 222 -20.79 1.73 -24.10
N PRO A 223 -20.78 2.58 -25.14
CA PRO A 223 -19.56 2.80 -25.94
C PRO A 223 -18.48 3.61 -25.19
N GLU A 224 -18.79 4.12 -23.99
CA GLU A 224 -17.84 4.89 -23.19
C GLU A 224 -16.88 3.98 -22.43
N ARG A 225 -15.58 4.24 -22.55
CA ARG A 225 -14.56 3.51 -21.80
C ARG A 225 -14.58 3.83 -20.30
N ASP A 226 -14.42 2.81 -19.47
CA ASP A 226 -14.23 2.92 -18.03
C ASP A 226 -12.75 3.15 -17.70
N ARG A 227 -12.36 4.43 -17.68
CA ARG A 227 -10.99 4.87 -17.34
C ARG A 227 -10.54 4.43 -15.96
N ARG A 228 -11.46 4.44 -14.99
CA ARG A 228 -11.17 4.08 -13.60
C ARG A 228 -10.84 2.59 -13.50
N LYS A 229 -11.71 1.74 -14.07
CA LYS A 229 -11.49 0.28 -14.08
C LYS A 229 -10.27 -0.10 -14.89
N THR A 230 -10.02 0.59 -16.01
CA THR A 230 -8.82 0.39 -16.81
C THR A 230 -7.56 0.65 -15.99
N THR A 231 -7.50 1.79 -15.30
CA THR A 231 -6.35 2.17 -14.49
C THR A 231 -6.17 1.26 -13.26
N SER A 232 -7.25 0.81 -12.62
CA SER A 232 -7.13 -0.05 -11.43
C SER A 232 -6.73 -1.48 -11.76
N ALA A 233 -7.20 -2.04 -12.87
CA ALA A 233 -6.98 -3.44 -13.23
C ALA A 233 -5.72 -3.70 -14.08
N ILE A 234 -5.15 -2.66 -14.71
CA ILE A 234 -4.07 -2.80 -15.69
C ILE A 234 -2.86 -3.59 -15.17
N PHE A 235 -2.43 -3.32 -13.94
CA PHE A 235 -1.25 -4.00 -13.41
C PHE A 235 -1.53 -5.47 -13.07
N ALA A 236 -2.73 -5.78 -12.55
CA ALA A 236 -3.14 -7.16 -12.31
C ALA A 236 -3.20 -7.97 -13.62
N ASN A 237 -3.75 -7.37 -14.68
CA ASN A 237 -3.81 -8.00 -15.99
C ASN A 237 -2.42 -8.15 -16.62
N PHE A 238 -1.52 -7.17 -16.40
CA PHE A 238 -0.13 -7.26 -16.84
C PHE A 238 0.59 -8.48 -16.24
N ILE A 239 0.52 -8.66 -14.91
CA ILE A 239 1.18 -9.80 -14.23
C ILE A 239 0.51 -11.13 -14.54
N HIS A 240 -0.83 -11.20 -14.57
CA HIS A 240 -1.54 -12.43 -14.93
C HIS A 240 -1.21 -12.89 -16.35
N GLN A 241 -0.95 -11.96 -17.26
CA GLN A 241 -0.46 -12.34 -18.58
C GLN A 241 0.90 -13.03 -18.49
N LYS A 242 1.83 -12.54 -17.65
CA LYS A 242 3.16 -13.14 -17.49
C LYS A 242 3.07 -14.51 -16.81
N ASP A 243 2.21 -14.65 -15.81
CA ASP A 243 1.93 -15.94 -15.18
C ASP A 243 1.40 -16.96 -16.21
N ALA A 244 0.50 -16.52 -17.10
CA ALA A 244 0.00 -17.37 -18.17
C ALA A 244 1.10 -17.79 -19.17
N ILE A 245 2.03 -16.89 -19.55
CA ILE A 245 3.17 -17.23 -20.40
C ILE A 245 4.04 -18.30 -19.74
N ILE A 246 4.34 -18.16 -18.46
CA ILE A 246 5.13 -19.14 -17.69
C ILE A 246 4.41 -20.49 -17.72
N ALA A 247 3.10 -20.50 -17.47
CA ALA A 247 2.31 -21.73 -17.52
C ALA A 247 2.29 -22.39 -18.90
N PHE A 248 2.14 -21.61 -19.98
CA PHE A 248 2.21 -22.14 -21.34
C PHE A 248 3.59 -22.72 -21.65
N ASN A 249 4.66 -22.03 -21.26
CA ASN A 249 6.02 -22.53 -21.45
C ASN A 249 6.27 -23.81 -20.65
N MET A 250 5.73 -23.91 -19.43
CA MET A 250 5.75 -25.13 -18.60
C MET A 250 5.12 -26.30 -19.33
N ILE A 251 3.88 -26.12 -19.79
CA ILE A 251 3.16 -27.16 -20.55
C ILE A 251 3.96 -27.56 -21.78
N LYS A 252 4.50 -26.59 -22.54
CA LYS A 252 5.27 -26.85 -23.76
C LYS A 252 6.55 -27.63 -23.47
N ASN A 253 7.32 -27.26 -22.45
CA ASN A 253 8.56 -27.91 -22.05
C ASN A 253 8.30 -29.35 -21.56
N VAL A 254 7.36 -29.51 -20.63
CA VAL A 254 7.04 -30.81 -19.99
C VAL A 254 6.42 -31.78 -21.01
N LYS A 255 5.51 -31.29 -21.87
CA LYS A 255 4.91 -32.11 -22.94
C LYS A 255 5.94 -32.57 -23.96
N LYS A 256 6.95 -31.75 -24.28
CA LYS A 256 8.06 -32.14 -25.17
C LYS A 256 8.86 -33.33 -24.60
N ARG A 257 8.90 -33.48 -23.27
CA ARG A 257 9.53 -34.60 -22.57
C ARG A 257 8.62 -35.83 -22.42
N GLY A 258 7.40 -35.78 -22.95
CA GLY A 258 6.42 -36.88 -22.83
C GLY A 258 5.79 -37.02 -21.44
N ILE A 259 5.94 -36.00 -20.58
CA ILE A 259 5.44 -36.04 -19.20
C ILE A 259 3.98 -35.56 -19.17
N PRO A 260 3.06 -36.30 -18.52
CA PRO A 260 1.67 -35.85 -18.34
C PRO A 260 1.62 -34.64 -17.41
N ILE A 261 0.82 -33.64 -17.76
CA ILE A 261 0.70 -32.41 -16.96
C ILE A 261 -0.77 -31.97 -16.88
N TYR A 262 -1.18 -31.55 -15.69
CA TYR A 262 -2.39 -30.81 -15.41
C TYR A 262 -1.99 -29.51 -14.72
N THR A 263 -2.70 -28.41 -14.97
CA THR A 263 -2.35 -27.10 -14.39
C THR A 263 -3.58 -26.35 -13.93
N VAL A 264 -3.44 -25.65 -12.81
CA VAL A 264 -4.40 -24.66 -12.31
C VAL A 264 -3.63 -23.38 -12.03
N HIS A 265 -3.61 -22.47 -13.00
CA HIS A 265 -2.80 -21.25 -12.97
C HIS A 265 -1.31 -21.54 -12.74
N ASP A 266 -0.80 -21.16 -11.57
CA ASP A 266 0.57 -21.31 -11.08
C ASP A 266 0.87 -22.66 -10.43
N ASN A 267 -0.13 -23.56 -10.37
CA ASN A 267 0.02 -24.90 -9.80
C ASN A 267 0.15 -25.94 -10.92
N PHE A 268 1.31 -26.57 -11.02
CA PHE A 268 1.59 -27.62 -12.00
C PHE A 268 1.58 -29.00 -11.34
N ILE A 269 0.78 -29.91 -11.88
CA ILE A 269 0.49 -31.22 -11.31
C ILE A 269 0.87 -32.29 -12.34
N THR A 270 1.56 -33.33 -11.89
CA THR A 270 1.97 -34.49 -12.70
C THR A 270 1.89 -35.77 -11.86
N THR A 271 2.27 -36.91 -12.44
CA THR A 271 2.37 -38.18 -11.70
C THR A 271 3.62 -38.20 -10.84
N MET A 272 3.61 -39.02 -9.78
CA MET A 272 4.68 -39.06 -8.77
C MET A 272 6.07 -39.26 -9.39
N ASP A 273 6.18 -40.11 -10.41
CA ASP A 273 7.43 -40.45 -11.09
C ASP A 273 8.13 -39.22 -11.71
N PHE A 274 7.36 -38.19 -12.09
CA PHE A 274 7.87 -36.99 -12.75
C PHE A 274 7.85 -35.73 -11.88
N ALA A 275 7.49 -35.85 -10.59
CA ALA A 275 7.34 -34.68 -9.71
C ALA A 275 8.65 -33.86 -9.59
N HIS A 276 9.81 -34.52 -9.57
CA HIS A 276 11.11 -33.86 -9.52
C HIS A 276 11.41 -33.04 -10.78
N ALA A 277 11.05 -33.56 -11.96
CA ALA A 277 11.27 -32.90 -13.25
C ALA A 277 10.48 -31.60 -13.38
N MET A 278 9.36 -31.44 -12.67
CA MET A 278 8.56 -30.21 -12.70
C MET A 278 9.30 -29.02 -12.12
N GLY A 279 10.03 -29.21 -11.02
CA GLY A 279 10.83 -28.15 -10.41
C GLY A 279 11.96 -27.69 -11.34
N GLU A 280 12.64 -28.65 -11.96
CA GLU A 280 13.70 -28.36 -12.94
C GLU A 280 13.17 -27.62 -14.16
N SER A 281 12.06 -28.09 -14.75
CA SER A 281 11.41 -27.42 -15.88
C SER A 281 10.99 -25.99 -15.52
N TYR A 282 10.46 -25.77 -14.31
CA TYR A 282 10.06 -24.43 -13.87
C TYR A 282 11.24 -23.47 -13.77
N ILE A 283 12.34 -23.90 -13.16
CA ILE A 283 13.59 -23.11 -13.08
C ILE A 283 14.14 -22.85 -14.49
N GLU A 284 14.18 -23.85 -15.36
CA GLU A 284 14.62 -23.71 -16.75
C GLU A 284 13.82 -22.63 -17.49
N ILE A 285 12.50 -22.60 -17.30
CA ILE A 285 11.64 -21.60 -17.94
C ILE A 285 11.87 -20.21 -17.40
N LEU A 286 12.09 -20.05 -16.09
CA LEU A 286 12.42 -18.75 -15.51
C LEU A 286 13.78 -18.24 -16.00
N LEU A 287 14.79 -19.11 -16.10
CA LEU A 287 16.12 -18.74 -16.59
C LEU A 287 16.14 -18.39 -18.08
N ASN A 288 15.32 -19.08 -18.89
CA ASN A 288 15.23 -18.85 -20.33
C ASN A 288 14.16 -17.81 -20.71
N SER A 289 13.46 -17.23 -19.74
CA SER A 289 12.47 -16.19 -20.01
C SER A 289 13.17 -14.89 -20.46
N PRO A 290 12.56 -14.12 -21.38
CA PRO A 290 13.00 -12.77 -21.72
C PRO A 290 13.29 -11.93 -20.50
N HIS A 291 14.29 -11.06 -20.60
CA HIS A 291 14.62 -10.16 -19.51
C HIS A 291 13.38 -9.29 -19.17
N PRO A 292 13.05 -9.04 -17.89
CA PRO A 292 11.83 -8.29 -17.51
C PRO A 292 11.69 -6.93 -18.19
N MET A 293 12.82 -6.27 -18.49
CA MET A 293 12.83 -4.99 -19.23
C MET A 293 12.32 -5.12 -20.66
N GLU A 294 12.49 -6.27 -21.32
CA GLU A 294 11.93 -6.48 -22.66
C GLU A 294 10.40 -6.45 -22.61
N TYR A 295 9.79 -7.10 -21.61
CA TYR A 295 8.34 -7.04 -21.43
C TYR A 295 7.83 -5.62 -21.19
N ILE A 296 8.55 -4.84 -20.39
CA ILE A 296 8.20 -3.45 -20.10
C ILE A 296 8.34 -2.60 -21.37
N ASN A 297 9.46 -2.72 -22.09
CA ASN A 297 9.71 -1.95 -23.30
C ASN A 297 8.73 -2.28 -24.41
N SER A 298 8.44 -3.56 -24.65
CA SER A 298 7.42 -3.98 -25.62
C SER A 298 6.03 -3.47 -25.22
N PHE A 299 5.70 -3.50 -23.93
CA PHE A 299 4.43 -2.97 -23.43
C PHE A 299 4.32 -1.45 -23.66
N LEU A 300 5.38 -0.69 -23.40
CA LEU A 300 5.43 0.75 -23.66
C LEU A 300 5.35 1.06 -25.16
N ALA A 301 6.14 0.36 -25.98
CA ALA A 301 6.16 0.53 -27.43
C ALA A 301 4.78 0.35 -28.04
N ILE A 302 4.16 -0.79 -27.74
CA ILE A 302 2.84 -1.14 -28.25
C ILE A 302 1.78 -0.13 -27.80
N ASN A 303 1.86 0.38 -26.56
CA ASN A 303 0.78 1.21 -26.04
C ASN A 303 0.94 2.73 -26.21
N LEU A 304 2.17 3.23 -26.30
CA LEU A 304 2.45 4.67 -26.35
C LEU A 304 2.99 5.14 -27.70
N PHE A 305 3.66 4.26 -28.46
CA PHE A 305 4.41 4.65 -29.66
C PHE A 305 3.90 4.01 -30.95
N ASP A 306 2.99 3.05 -30.86
CA ASP A 306 2.44 2.38 -32.05
C ASP A 306 1.49 3.32 -32.82
N GLU A 307 2.01 3.93 -33.89
CA GLU A 307 1.31 4.87 -34.78
C GLU A 307 0.05 4.29 -35.41
N ALA A 308 -0.05 2.94 -35.51
CA ALA A 308 -1.24 2.26 -36.01
C ALA A 308 -2.49 2.50 -35.13
N ARG A 309 -2.34 3.10 -33.94
CA ARG A 309 -3.43 3.40 -33.00
C ARG A 309 -4.01 4.79 -33.09
N THR A 310 -3.49 5.68 -33.93
CA THR A 310 -4.08 7.00 -34.17
C THR A 310 -4.84 7.03 -35.50
N PRO A 311 -6.08 6.52 -35.58
CA PRO A 311 -6.94 6.83 -36.70
C PRO A 311 -7.34 8.31 -36.56
N GLY A 312 -6.56 9.21 -37.17
CA GLY A 312 -6.89 10.65 -37.21
C GLY A 312 -5.73 11.65 -37.16
N GLY A 313 -4.49 11.22 -36.96
CA GLY A 313 -3.33 12.12 -36.97
C GLY A 313 -3.18 12.96 -35.69
N LEU A 314 -1.94 13.07 -35.23
CA LEU A 314 -1.46 13.98 -34.17
C LEU A 314 -2.16 13.87 -32.82
N CYS A 315 -1.90 12.77 -32.10
CA CYS A 315 -1.86 12.86 -30.64
C CYS A 315 -0.47 13.39 -30.24
N GLN A 316 -0.28 14.71 -30.23
CA GLN A 316 0.82 15.34 -29.50
C GLN A 316 0.55 15.15 -28.01
N ILE A 317 0.86 13.97 -27.49
CA ILE A 317 0.99 13.83 -26.04
C ILE A 317 2.26 14.59 -25.68
N ASP A 318 2.10 15.76 -25.07
CA ASP A 318 3.20 16.45 -24.41
C ASP A 318 3.67 15.60 -23.23
N LEU A 319 4.63 14.72 -23.51
CA LEU A 319 5.25 13.84 -22.53
C LEU A 319 6.09 14.63 -21.52
N ASP A 320 6.52 15.86 -21.86
CA ASP A 320 7.36 16.69 -21.00
C ASP A 320 6.55 17.20 -19.79
N GLY A 321 5.27 17.52 -19.97
CA GLY A 321 4.35 17.83 -18.87
C GLY A 321 3.93 16.63 -18.02
N CYS A 322 3.83 15.44 -18.62
CA CYS A 322 3.34 14.23 -17.93
C CYS A 322 4.40 13.51 -17.09
N PHE A 323 5.69 13.61 -17.45
CA PHE A 323 6.76 12.85 -16.81
C PHE A 323 7.68 13.66 -15.89
N ALA A 324 7.53 14.99 -15.82
CA ALA A 324 8.35 15.87 -14.98
C ALA A 324 8.34 15.50 -13.48
N GLY A 325 7.36 14.74 -13.00
CA GLY A 325 7.28 14.27 -11.61
C GLY A 325 7.64 12.80 -11.34
N VAL A 326 7.79 11.94 -12.37
CA VAL A 326 7.76 10.48 -12.18
C VAL A 326 9.01 9.75 -12.68
N PHE A 327 9.81 10.33 -13.59
CA PHE A 327 10.98 9.65 -14.15
C PHE A 327 12.27 10.48 -14.08
N TYR A 328 13.04 10.25 -13.02
CA TYR A 328 14.51 10.42 -13.04
C TYR A 328 15.22 9.08 -13.27
N ILE A 329 14.58 8.17 -14.01
CA ILE A 329 15.23 6.94 -14.51
C ILE A 329 15.60 7.21 -15.96
N SER A 330 16.78 7.81 -16.13
CA SER A 330 17.61 7.87 -17.33
C SER A 330 16.92 7.49 -18.66
N ALA A 331 16.39 8.51 -19.35
CA ALA A 331 16.19 8.50 -20.80
C ALA A 331 17.52 8.35 -21.60
N LYS A 332 18.66 8.17 -20.92
CA LYS A 332 19.96 7.89 -21.54
C LYS A 332 20.14 6.47 -22.09
N LEU A 333 19.22 5.53 -21.82
CA LEU A 333 19.39 4.13 -22.25
C LEU A 333 18.74 3.77 -23.61
N ILE A 334 17.99 4.69 -24.23
CA ILE A 334 17.18 4.35 -25.43
C ILE A 334 17.85 4.75 -26.76
N VAL A 335 18.98 5.47 -26.75
CA VAL A 335 19.65 5.85 -28.02
C VAL A 335 21.15 5.59 -27.94
N LYS A 336 21.59 4.43 -28.44
CA LYS A 336 22.80 4.17 -29.25
C LYS A 336 23.31 2.74 -29.05
N THR A 337 22.85 1.81 -29.88
CA THR A 337 23.72 0.77 -30.44
C THR A 337 23.22 0.46 -31.85
N PRO A 338 23.97 0.78 -32.92
CA PRO A 338 23.69 0.22 -34.23
C PRO A 338 24.06 -1.27 -34.20
N ILE A 339 23.13 -2.10 -34.66
CA ILE A 339 23.36 -3.53 -34.90
C ILE A 339 24.31 -3.62 -36.11
N PRO A 340 25.52 -4.20 -36.00
CA PRO A 340 26.33 -4.50 -37.17
C PRO A 340 25.71 -5.69 -37.92
N ARG A 341 25.72 -5.57 -39.25
CA ARG A 341 25.26 -6.61 -40.20
C ARG A 341 26.16 -7.83 -40.19
#